data_AF-A0A957ZSP7-F1
#
_entry.id   AF-A0A957ZSP7-F1
#
_cell.length_a   1.000
_cell.length_b   1.000
_cell.length_c   1.000
_cell.angle_alpha   90.00
_cell.angle_beta   90.00
_cell.angle_gamma   90.00
#
_symmetry.space_group_name_H-M   'P 1'
#
loop_
_entity.id
_entity.type
_entity.pdbx_description
1 polymer ?
#
loop_
_entity_poly.entity_id
_entity_poly.type
_entity_poly.pdbx_seq_one_letter_code
_entity_poly.pdbx_strand_id
1 'polypeptide(L)'
;QGAIYTVTKPVLHDVSPTFDPTGRYLYFLSYREFNPVYDSLQFDLGFPWGMRPYLVTLRADLPNPFVPHPDLDLNGDDEDEDDEHDEQADEGADESAAADSEGDAADDEPAAADESLDDEDATAHFAAAPTPAQSAEGNVQADANYFEGAKSATDAEKPDGETDDSQPELRNKAPRLRIDLDGIERRVLAFPVPDGRYGRIIGVKNKALFTEFSIYGQLDTDEEWDDEEDEEHGTLRAWNFKEYRSESLVDGCGWFDVSRNGKKLVYRNGMRLRVIDAGEKPSSSSGHPRKTGWIDLGRVKVAIDPQSEWEQMFREAWRLQRDQFWTEDMSEVDWSHVHDRYFPLIGRVSTRSEFSDLMWEMQGELGTSHAYEFGGDYRPQPRYTQGYLGAALTWDADAGGYRIGDFIMGDPWDMRHSSPLADPGVKVRPGDVVLAVNGQPVDATTSPLELLVNQAGQDVLLTLAPRPAEEG
;
A
#
# COMPACT_ATOMS: atom_id res chain seq x y z
N GLN A 1 -15.41 -26.19 21.51
CA GLN A 1 -14.53 -25.02 21.37
C GLN A 1 -13.32 -25.46 20.55
N GLY A 2 -12.83 -24.62 19.65
CA GLY A 2 -11.69 -24.97 18.77
C GLY A 2 -12.03 -25.78 17.52
N ALA A 3 -13.32 -25.94 17.18
CA ALA A 3 -13.71 -26.53 15.90
C ALA A 3 -13.57 -25.50 14.78
N ILE A 4 -12.99 -25.92 13.65
CA ILE A 4 -12.82 -25.11 12.44
C ILE A 4 -14.05 -25.33 11.55
N TYR A 5 -14.64 -24.24 11.06
CA TYR A 5 -15.78 -24.28 10.16
C TYR A 5 -15.51 -23.41 8.95
N THR A 6 -15.78 -23.96 7.76
CA THR A 6 -15.77 -23.21 6.51
C THR A 6 -17.01 -22.32 6.45
N VAL A 7 -16.81 -21.00 6.45
CA VAL A 7 -17.90 -20.01 6.38
C VAL A 7 -18.30 -19.73 4.93
N THR A 8 -17.32 -19.71 4.03
CA THR A 8 -17.48 -19.38 2.62
C THR A 8 -16.72 -20.39 1.76
N LYS A 9 -17.17 -20.61 0.53
CA LYS A 9 -16.41 -21.32 -0.51
C LYS A 9 -15.85 -20.27 -1.48
N PRO A 10 -14.60 -19.78 -1.33
CA PRO A 10 -14.01 -18.81 -2.26
C PRO A 10 -14.09 -19.29 -3.69
N VAL A 11 -14.36 -18.35 -4.61
CA VAL A 11 -14.20 -18.62 -6.04
C VAL A 11 -12.72 -18.53 -6.40
N LEU A 12 -12.05 -17.47 -5.93
CA LEU A 12 -10.59 -17.35 -5.97
C LEU A 12 -10.00 -17.34 -4.55
N HIS A 13 -10.10 -16.22 -3.83
CA HIS A 13 -9.66 -16.12 -2.45
C HIS A 13 -10.45 -15.07 -1.66
N ASP A 14 -10.60 -15.32 -0.35
CA ASP A 14 -11.22 -14.43 0.62
C ASP A 14 -10.15 -13.97 1.63
N VAL A 15 -10.13 -12.70 1.99
CA VAL A 15 -9.12 -12.10 2.88
C VAL A 15 -9.73 -11.11 3.88
N SER A 16 -8.95 -10.71 4.87
CA SER A 16 -9.31 -9.67 5.85
C SER A 16 -10.63 -9.94 6.62
N PRO A 17 -10.85 -11.14 7.20
CA PRO A 17 -12.07 -11.44 7.93
C PRO A 17 -12.13 -10.68 9.26
N THR A 18 -13.28 -10.10 9.58
CA THR A 18 -13.50 -9.38 10.85
C THR A 18 -14.94 -9.47 11.30
N PHE A 19 -15.14 -9.67 12.60
CA PHE A 19 -16.47 -9.67 13.18
C PHE A 19 -17.00 -8.24 13.31
N ASP A 20 -18.30 -8.09 13.08
CA ASP A 20 -19.05 -6.91 13.46
C ASP A 20 -19.04 -6.76 15.01
N PRO A 21 -18.93 -5.53 15.54
CA PRO A 21 -18.92 -5.29 17.00
C PRO A 21 -20.13 -5.84 17.75
N THR A 22 -21.29 -5.96 17.09
CA THR A 22 -22.52 -6.50 17.68
C THR A 22 -22.67 -8.01 17.46
N GLY A 23 -21.74 -8.64 16.73
CA GLY A 23 -21.75 -10.08 16.45
C GLY A 23 -22.82 -10.51 15.45
N ARG A 24 -23.34 -9.58 14.64
CA ARG A 24 -24.36 -9.88 13.61
C ARG A 24 -23.75 -10.36 12.30
N TYR A 25 -22.58 -9.85 11.94
CA TYR A 25 -21.96 -10.06 10.64
C TYR A 25 -20.49 -10.48 10.77
N LEU A 26 -20.02 -11.21 9.77
CA LEU A 26 -18.59 -11.38 9.48
C LEU A 26 -18.30 -10.66 8.17
N TYR A 27 -17.52 -9.58 8.23
CA TYR A 27 -17.05 -8.84 7.06
C TYR A 27 -15.78 -9.50 6.50
N PHE A 28 -15.59 -9.41 5.19
CA PHE A 28 -14.39 -9.90 4.51
C PHE A 28 -14.28 -9.25 3.13
N LEU A 29 -13.09 -9.29 2.53
CA LEU A 29 -12.87 -8.93 1.14
C LEU A 29 -12.75 -10.20 0.31
N SER A 30 -13.17 -10.15 -0.94
CA SER A 30 -13.16 -11.36 -1.76
C SER A 30 -12.99 -11.09 -3.25
N TYR A 31 -12.21 -11.96 -3.88
CA TYR A 31 -12.02 -12.02 -5.33
C TYR A 31 -13.04 -12.98 -5.94
N ARG A 32 -14.22 -12.44 -6.25
CA ARG A 32 -15.38 -13.20 -6.77
C ARG A 32 -16.09 -12.51 -7.91
N GLU A 33 -15.77 -11.25 -8.19
CA GLU A 33 -16.37 -10.51 -9.29
C GLU A 33 -15.54 -10.73 -10.55
N PHE A 34 -16.20 -11.21 -11.61
CA PHE A 34 -15.59 -11.39 -12.92
C PHE A 34 -16.13 -10.32 -13.85
N ASN A 35 -15.66 -9.09 -13.63
CA ASN A 35 -16.00 -7.93 -14.42
C ASN A 35 -14.77 -7.51 -15.25
N PRO A 36 -14.61 -8.07 -16.47
CA PRO A 36 -13.41 -7.84 -17.25
C PRO A 36 -13.38 -6.45 -17.88
N VAL A 37 -12.17 -5.98 -18.12
CA VAL A 37 -11.85 -4.74 -18.83
C VAL A 37 -11.14 -5.12 -20.12
N TYR A 38 -11.60 -4.54 -21.22
CA TYR A 38 -10.99 -4.80 -22.51
C TYR A 38 -9.65 -4.06 -22.62
N ASP A 39 -8.59 -4.79 -22.93
CA ASP A 39 -7.29 -4.23 -23.25
C ASP A 39 -7.32 -3.74 -24.71
N SER A 40 -7.27 -2.43 -24.90
CA SER A 40 -7.30 -1.79 -26.21
C SER A 40 -6.06 -2.06 -27.08
N LEU A 41 -4.96 -2.56 -26.51
CA LEU A 41 -3.70 -2.83 -27.22
C LEU A 41 -3.54 -4.30 -27.59
N GLN A 42 -3.78 -5.20 -26.62
CA GLN A 42 -3.61 -6.65 -26.82
C GLN A 42 -4.90 -7.38 -27.16
N PHE A 43 -6.04 -6.67 -27.19
CA PHE A 43 -7.36 -7.24 -27.47
C PHE A 43 -7.73 -8.38 -26.50
N ASP A 44 -7.19 -8.33 -25.28
CA ASP A 44 -7.40 -9.31 -24.21
C ASP A 44 -8.36 -8.78 -23.13
N LEU A 45 -8.74 -9.64 -22.18
CA LEU A 45 -9.60 -9.30 -21.03
C LEU A 45 -8.79 -9.33 -19.73
N GLY A 46 -8.61 -8.16 -19.12
CA GLY A 46 -8.05 -8.03 -17.78
C GLY A 46 -9.13 -8.01 -16.70
N PHE A 47 -8.80 -8.41 -15.46
CA PHE A 47 -9.70 -8.34 -14.30
C PHE A 47 -9.13 -7.46 -13.18
N PRO A 48 -8.77 -6.19 -13.44
CA PRO A 48 -8.09 -5.37 -12.46
C PRO A 48 -9.00 -4.95 -11.29
N TRP A 49 -10.33 -5.09 -11.43
CA TRP A 49 -11.36 -4.83 -10.42
C TRP A 49 -12.02 -6.11 -9.90
N GLY A 50 -11.27 -7.19 -9.72
CA GLY A 50 -11.83 -8.50 -9.35
C GLY A 50 -12.39 -8.62 -7.92
N MET A 51 -12.32 -7.57 -7.10
CA MET A 51 -12.64 -7.62 -5.67
C MET A 51 -13.72 -6.65 -5.23
N ARG A 52 -14.47 -7.05 -4.21
CA ARG A 52 -15.45 -6.20 -3.51
C ARG A 52 -15.49 -6.55 -2.02
N PRO A 53 -15.96 -5.65 -1.13
CA PRO A 53 -16.27 -6.02 0.24
C PRO A 53 -17.56 -6.84 0.32
N TYR A 54 -17.58 -7.81 1.23
CA TYR A 54 -18.74 -8.66 1.49
C TYR A 54 -18.97 -8.82 2.99
N LEU A 55 -20.17 -9.30 3.33
CA LEU A 55 -20.49 -9.76 4.67
C LEU A 55 -21.25 -11.08 4.64
N VAL A 56 -21.13 -11.85 5.71
CA VAL A 56 -22.00 -13.00 6.01
C VAL A 56 -22.88 -12.67 7.20
N THR A 57 -24.19 -12.91 7.11
CA THR A 57 -25.06 -12.84 8.29
C THR A 57 -24.84 -14.05 9.18
N LEU A 58 -24.42 -13.83 10.43
CA LEU A 58 -24.05 -14.92 11.35
C LEU A 58 -25.25 -15.69 11.89
N ARG A 59 -26.42 -15.05 11.94
CA ARG A 59 -27.70 -15.68 12.26
C ARG A 59 -28.59 -15.77 11.02
N ALA A 60 -29.41 -16.81 10.96
CA ALA A 60 -30.29 -17.05 9.82
C ALA A 60 -31.51 -16.11 9.75
N ASP A 61 -31.85 -15.45 10.86
CA ASP A 61 -33.01 -14.57 11.01
C ASP A 61 -32.70 -13.08 10.78
N LEU A 62 -31.44 -12.74 10.50
CA LEU A 62 -31.05 -11.36 10.24
C LEU A 62 -31.47 -10.93 8.82
N PRO A 63 -32.10 -9.75 8.67
CA PRO A 63 -32.42 -9.22 7.35
C PRO A 63 -31.16 -8.78 6.60
N ASN A 64 -31.32 -8.52 5.30
CA ASN A 64 -30.27 -7.93 4.48
C ASN A 64 -30.00 -6.49 4.95
N PRO A 65 -28.79 -6.15 5.44
CA PRO A 65 -28.49 -4.83 5.98
C PRO A 65 -28.36 -3.73 4.92
N PHE A 66 -28.43 -4.07 3.63
CA PHE A 66 -28.37 -3.11 2.52
C PHE A 66 -29.73 -2.70 1.99
N VAL A 67 -30.82 -3.25 2.55
CA VAL A 67 -32.19 -2.93 2.15
C VAL A 67 -32.87 -2.17 3.30
N PRO A 68 -33.39 -0.95 3.05
CA PRO A 68 -34.19 -0.22 4.03
C PRO A 68 -35.40 -1.04 4.47
N HIS A 69 -35.50 -1.35 5.76
CA HIS A 69 -36.68 -1.93 6.37
C HIS A 69 -37.44 -0.85 7.16
N PRO A 70 -38.77 -0.73 7.02
CA PRO A 70 -39.57 0.15 7.87
C PRO A 70 -39.45 -0.31 9.32
N ASP A 71 -38.84 0.55 10.14
CA ASP A 71 -38.58 0.48 11.59
C ASP A 71 -38.71 -0.91 12.25
N LEU A 72 -37.66 -1.70 12.06
CA LEU A 72 -37.14 -2.50 13.16
C LEU A 72 -35.92 -1.74 13.64
N ASP A 73 -35.97 -1.19 14.85
CA ASP A 73 -34.78 -0.70 15.52
C ASP A 73 -33.80 -1.88 15.61
N LEU A 74 -32.84 -1.94 14.68
CA LEU A 74 -31.90 -3.06 14.55
C LEU A 74 -30.86 -3.06 15.67
N ASN A 75 -30.99 -2.16 16.65
CA ASN A 75 -30.10 -1.99 17.79
C ASN A 75 -30.91 -2.20 19.07
N GLY A 76 -30.47 -3.13 19.91
CA GLY A 76 -31.08 -3.32 21.22
C GLY A 76 -30.90 -2.08 22.09
N ASP A 77 -31.98 -1.70 22.76
CA ASP A 77 -32.09 -0.88 23.97
C ASP A 77 -30.98 0.18 24.16
N ASP A 78 -31.09 1.30 23.43
CA ASP A 78 -30.53 2.59 23.86
C ASP A 78 -31.76 3.42 24.36
N GLU A 79 -32.21 3.20 25.60
CA GLU A 79 -33.05 4.16 26.33
C GLU A 79 -32.14 5.33 26.74
N ASP A 80 -32.07 6.36 25.89
CA ASP A 80 -31.55 7.66 26.29
C ASP A 80 -32.68 8.39 27.06
N GLU A 81 -32.56 8.45 28.39
CA GLU A 81 -33.38 9.32 29.23
C GLU A 81 -33.05 10.79 28.92
N ASP A 82 -33.97 11.46 28.21
CA ASP A 82 -34.04 12.91 28.06
C ASP A 82 -34.32 13.54 29.44
N ASP A 83 -33.30 14.10 30.08
CA ASP A 83 -33.49 15.09 31.15
C ASP A 83 -33.56 16.49 30.52
N GLU A 84 -34.81 16.91 30.26
CA GLU A 84 -35.17 18.30 30.04
C GLU A 84 -34.78 19.15 31.25
N HIS A 85 -33.93 20.16 31.05
CA HIS A 85 -33.94 21.33 31.91
C HIS A 85 -33.97 22.61 31.08
N ASP A 86 -35.18 23.15 31.03
CA ASP A 86 -35.59 24.42 30.45
C ASP A 86 -35.16 25.57 31.38
N GLU A 87 -34.38 26.54 30.89
CA GLU A 87 -34.35 27.90 31.42
C GLU A 87 -34.28 28.91 30.27
N GLN A 88 -35.32 29.74 30.19
CA GLN A 88 -35.57 30.77 29.19
C GLN A 88 -34.85 32.10 29.48
N ALA A 89 -34.66 32.82 28.37
CA ALA A 89 -34.65 34.29 28.16
C ALA A 89 -33.31 35.03 28.28
N ASP A 90 -32.85 35.62 27.18
CA ASP A 90 -33.14 37.05 26.90
C ASP A 90 -32.97 37.39 25.40
N GLU A 91 -33.73 38.38 24.97
CA GLU A 91 -33.94 38.88 23.62
C GLU A 91 -32.78 39.76 23.09
N GLY A 92 -32.69 39.89 21.77
CA GLY A 92 -31.83 40.89 21.12
C GLY A 92 -31.90 40.82 19.61
N ALA A 93 -32.89 41.51 19.03
CA ALA A 93 -33.04 41.75 17.60
C ALA A 93 -31.88 42.57 17.02
N ASP A 94 -31.47 42.28 15.79
CA ASP A 94 -31.21 43.34 14.80
C ASP A 94 -31.34 42.83 13.35
N GLU A 95 -32.05 43.62 12.55
CA GLU A 95 -32.19 43.49 11.10
C GLU A 95 -31.04 44.24 10.40
N SER A 96 -30.49 43.67 9.33
CA SER A 96 -30.05 44.43 8.13
C SER A 96 -29.58 43.42 7.08
N ALA A 97 -30.30 43.24 5.97
CA ALA A 97 -30.39 44.09 4.79
C ALA A 97 -29.35 43.71 3.70
N ALA A 98 -29.93 43.17 2.62
CA ALA A 98 -29.65 43.44 1.21
C ALA A 98 -28.29 43.06 0.58
N ALA A 99 -28.43 42.28 -0.50
CA ALA A 99 -27.93 42.53 -1.86
C ALA A 99 -27.37 41.21 -2.43
N ASP A 100 -28.05 40.52 -3.35
CA ASP A 100 -28.50 40.85 -4.72
C ASP A 100 -27.62 40.16 -5.75
N SER A 101 -28.29 39.84 -6.87
CA SER A 101 -27.76 39.44 -8.19
C SER A 101 -27.24 38.01 -8.28
N GLU A 102 -27.95 37.08 -8.92
CA GLU A 102 -28.38 36.96 -10.33
C GLU A 102 -27.46 36.01 -11.08
N GLY A 103 -28.06 35.20 -11.97
CA GLY A 103 -27.40 34.93 -13.24
C GLY A 103 -27.15 33.47 -13.59
N ASP A 104 -28.16 32.90 -14.25
CA ASP A 104 -28.08 32.03 -15.41
C ASP A 104 -27.63 30.56 -15.31
N ALA A 105 -28.66 29.73 -15.51
CA ALA A 105 -28.61 28.49 -16.26
C ALA A 105 -28.29 28.74 -17.75
N ALA A 106 -27.58 27.81 -18.39
CA ALA A 106 -27.97 27.29 -19.69
C ALA A 106 -27.20 26.01 -20.03
N ASP A 107 -27.98 25.08 -20.57
CA ASP A 107 -27.63 23.79 -21.17
C ASP A 107 -26.56 23.88 -22.27
N ASP A 108 -25.82 22.78 -22.48
CA ASP A 108 -25.72 22.19 -23.82
C ASP A 108 -25.12 20.77 -23.75
N GLU A 109 -25.90 19.79 -24.22
CA GLU A 109 -25.38 18.53 -24.77
C GLU A 109 -24.81 18.79 -26.18
N PRO A 110 -24.08 17.84 -26.76
CA PRO A 110 -24.74 17.12 -27.85
C PRO A 110 -24.47 15.62 -27.93
N ALA A 111 -25.43 15.00 -28.62
CA ALA A 111 -25.60 13.60 -28.93
C ALA A 111 -24.66 13.04 -30.01
N ALA A 112 -24.74 11.70 -30.09
CA ALA A 112 -24.04 10.74 -30.93
C ALA A 112 -24.11 10.96 -32.46
N ALA A 113 -23.14 10.35 -33.15
CA ALA A 113 -23.32 9.80 -34.49
C ALA A 113 -22.48 8.52 -34.66
N ASP A 114 -23.19 7.48 -35.09
CA ASP A 114 -22.80 6.18 -35.62
C ASP A 114 -22.18 6.34 -37.01
N GLU A 115 -21.08 5.63 -37.32
CA GLU A 115 -20.86 5.06 -38.66
C GLU A 115 -20.15 3.70 -38.56
N SER A 116 -20.66 2.79 -39.37
CA SER A 116 -20.30 1.38 -39.56
C SER A 116 -19.39 1.22 -40.77
N LEU A 117 -18.39 0.34 -40.68
CA LEU A 117 -17.75 -0.27 -41.84
C LEU A 117 -17.33 -1.72 -41.51
N ASP A 118 -17.91 -2.64 -42.27
CA ASP A 118 -17.46 -4.03 -42.44
C ASP A 118 -16.12 -4.06 -43.20
N ASP A 119 -15.23 -4.99 -42.87
CA ASP A 119 -14.46 -5.74 -43.87
C ASP A 119 -13.85 -7.03 -43.31
N GLU A 120 -13.83 -8.03 -44.18
CA GLU A 120 -13.58 -9.45 -43.93
C GLU A 120 -12.09 -9.84 -43.94
N ASP A 121 -11.78 -10.86 -43.11
CA ASP A 121 -10.90 -12.01 -43.34
C ASP A 121 -9.41 -11.81 -43.71
N ALA A 122 -8.53 -12.17 -42.76
CA ALA A 122 -7.20 -12.73 -43.08
C ALA A 122 -6.72 -13.64 -41.93
N THR A 123 -6.81 -14.94 -42.19
CA THR A 123 -6.27 -16.02 -41.38
C THR A 123 -4.74 -16.06 -41.42
N ALA A 124 -4.09 -16.05 -40.26
CA ALA A 124 -2.68 -16.42 -40.12
C ALA A 124 -2.47 -17.23 -38.84
N HIS A 125 -2.15 -18.51 -39.03
CA HIS A 125 -1.74 -19.45 -37.98
C HIS A 125 -0.47 -18.97 -37.29
N PHE A 126 -0.55 -18.68 -35.98
CA PHE A 126 0.61 -18.65 -35.09
C PHE A 126 0.47 -19.73 -34.02
N ALA A 127 1.55 -20.50 -33.88
CA ALA A 127 1.64 -21.71 -33.09
C ALA A 127 1.48 -21.42 -31.59
N ALA A 128 0.70 -22.29 -30.94
CA ALA A 128 0.50 -22.31 -29.50
C ALA A 128 1.84 -22.47 -28.74
N ALA A 129 2.10 -21.55 -27.83
CA ALA A 129 3.10 -21.71 -26.78
C ALA A 129 2.59 -22.70 -25.72
N PRO A 130 3.46 -23.54 -25.13
CA PRO A 130 3.05 -24.61 -24.24
C PRO A 130 2.57 -24.09 -22.88
N THR A 131 1.43 -24.63 -22.44
CA THR A 131 0.87 -24.53 -21.10
C THR A 131 1.89 -24.98 -20.04
N PRO A 132 2.14 -24.20 -18.97
CA PRO A 132 2.80 -24.72 -17.79
C PRO A 132 1.87 -25.73 -17.10
N ALA A 133 2.40 -26.92 -16.88
CA ALA A 133 1.73 -28.03 -16.23
C ALA A 133 1.31 -27.67 -14.80
N GLN A 134 0.13 -28.18 -14.42
CA GLN A 134 -0.40 -28.22 -13.07
C GLN A 134 0.64 -28.76 -12.08
N SER A 135 1.18 -27.90 -11.22
CA SER A 135 1.90 -28.31 -10.02
C SER A 135 0.94 -28.28 -8.83
N ALA A 136 0.61 -29.50 -8.40
CA ALA A 136 0.18 -29.98 -7.08
C ALA A 136 -0.31 -28.97 -6.02
N GLU A 137 -1.48 -29.32 -5.49
CA GLU A 137 -2.13 -28.86 -4.26
C GLU A 137 -1.13 -28.65 -3.10
N GLY A 138 -0.75 -27.40 -2.87
CA GLY A 138 -0.08 -26.93 -1.67
C GLY A 138 -1.10 -26.38 -0.69
N ASN A 139 -1.45 -27.19 0.31
CA ASN A 139 -2.37 -26.84 1.39
C ASN A 139 -1.73 -25.76 2.28
N VAL A 140 -2.10 -24.48 2.11
CA VAL A 140 -1.63 -23.39 2.97
C VAL A 140 -2.40 -23.47 4.30
N GLN A 141 -1.85 -24.23 5.23
CA GLN A 141 -2.31 -24.26 6.61
C GLN A 141 -1.75 -23.02 7.30
N ALA A 142 -2.64 -22.06 7.61
CA ALA A 142 -2.30 -20.87 8.36
C ALA A 142 -1.79 -21.27 9.75
N ASP A 143 -0.48 -21.15 9.97
CA ASP A 143 0.15 -21.42 11.26
C ASP A 143 -0.25 -20.35 12.28
N ALA A 144 -1.28 -20.69 13.05
CA ALA A 144 -1.65 -20.02 14.28
C ALA A 144 -0.68 -20.42 15.40
N ASN A 145 0.55 -19.89 15.38
CA ASN A 145 1.49 -20.03 16.50
C ASN A 145 2.32 -18.75 16.69
N TYR A 146 1.66 -17.72 17.21
CA TYR A 146 2.35 -16.56 17.76
C TYR A 146 1.67 -16.09 19.04
N PHE A 147 1.57 -16.96 20.06
CA PHE A 147 1.31 -16.60 21.47
C PHE A 147 1.41 -17.85 22.36
N GLU A 148 2.61 -18.36 22.62
CA GLU A 148 2.86 -19.21 23.80
C GLU A 148 4.20 -18.86 24.45
N GLY A 149 4.13 -18.12 25.56
CA GLY A 149 5.33 -17.66 26.27
C GLY A 149 5.01 -17.07 27.64
N ALA A 150 4.34 -17.83 28.51
CA ALA A 150 4.39 -17.59 29.96
C ALA A 150 4.02 -18.88 30.74
N LYS A 151 5.00 -19.74 31.02
CA LYS A 151 4.91 -20.77 32.07
C LYS A 151 4.99 -20.09 33.44
N SER A 152 3.97 -20.23 34.27
CA SER A 152 3.88 -21.21 35.37
C SER A 152 4.99 -21.04 36.42
N ALA A 153 4.71 -20.26 37.46
CA ALA A 153 5.30 -20.46 38.79
C ALA A 153 4.24 -21.10 39.68
N THR A 154 4.50 -22.34 40.06
CA THR A 154 3.78 -23.13 41.05
C THR A 154 4.10 -22.62 42.44
N ASP A 155 3.09 -22.46 43.30
CA ASP A 155 3.16 -22.99 44.65
C ASP A 155 1.76 -23.25 45.20
N ALA A 156 1.63 -24.41 45.82
CA ALA A 156 0.40 -24.96 46.34
C ALA A 156 0.41 -24.86 47.87
N GLU A 157 -0.67 -24.33 48.45
CA GLU A 157 -1.13 -24.70 49.79
C GLU A 157 -2.64 -24.43 49.90
N LYS A 158 -3.36 -25.37 50.54
CA LYS A 158 -4.80 -25.40 50.88
C LYS A 158 -4.88 -25.82 52.36
N PRO A 159 -6.05 -25.76 53.04
CA PRO A 159 -7.17 -24.82 53.01
C PRO A 159 -7.59 -24.40 54.46
N ASP A 160 -8.70 -23.66 54.60
CA ASP A 160 -9.65 -23.53 55.74
C ASP A 160 -10.15 -22.07 55.76
N GLY A 161 -11.43 -21.69 55.87
CA GLY A 161 -12.73 -22.32 56.05
C GLY A 161 -13.78 -21.19 56.11
N GLU A 162 -15.06 -21.55 55.94
CA GLU A 162 -16.29 -20.77 56.24
C GLU A 162 -16.75 -19.63 55.31
N THR A 163 -17.71 -20.01 54.46
CA THR A 163 -18.99 -19.35 54.13
C THR A 163 -19.22 -17.91 54.56
N ASP A 164 -19.40 -17.02 53.59
CA ASP A 164 -20.44 -15.98 53.65
C ASP A 164 -21.05 -15.75 52.26
N ASP A 165 -22.38 -15.71 52.25
CA ASP A 165 -23.28 -15.76 51.11
C ASP A 165 -23.63 -14.31 50.74
N SER A 166 -22.93 -13.74 49.76
CA SER A 166 -23.35 -12.48 49.14
C SER A 166 -22.95 -12.45 47.67
N GLN A 167 -23.97 -12.54 46.81
CA GLN A 167 -23.87 -12.38 45.38
C GLN A 167 -23.29 -11.01 45.00
N PRO A 168 -22.37 -10.93 44.04
CA PRO A 168 -22.26 -9.78 43.16
C PRO A 168 -22.95 -10.13 41.83
N GLU A 169 -24.23 -9.78 41.74
CA GLU A 169 -24.87 -9.39 40.48
C GLU A 169 -24.09 -8.20 39.88
N LEU A 170 -24.12 -8.08 38.54
CA LEU A 170 -23.42 -7.09 37.69
C LEU A 170 -22.02 -7.48 37.19
N ARG A 171 -21.93 -8.63 36.52
CA ARG A 171 -21.03 -8.77 35.37
C ARG A 171 -21.87 -8.68 34.11
N ASN A 172 -21.97 -7.47 33.56
CA ASN A 172 -22.65 -7.16 32.32
C ASN A 172 -22.19 -8.16 31.24
N LYS A 173 -22.99 -9.21 31.00
CA LYS A 173 -22.67 -10.28 30.05
C LYS A 173 -22.83 -9.67 28.67
N ALA A 174 -21.71 -9.35 28.02
CA ALA A 174 -21.71 -9.09 26.59
C ALA A 174 -22.58 -10.16 25.89
N PRO A 175 -23.47 -9.77 24.96
CA PRO A 175 -24.37 -10.72 24.32
C PRO A 175 -23.56 -11.87 23.75
N ARG A 176 -23.93 -13.09 24.12
CA ARG A 176 -23.20 -14.29 23.73
C ARG A 176 -23.29 -14.42 22.21
N LEU A 177 -22.16 -14.31 21.51
CA LEU A 177 -22.06 -14.48 20.07
C LEU A 177 -22.78 -15.76 19.65
N ARG A 178 -23.81 -15.63 18.81
CA ARG A 178 -24.59 -16.74 18.26
C ARG A 178 -24.29 -16.84 16.78
N ILE A 179 -23.83 -18.00 16.35
CA ILE A 179 -23.56 -18.33 14.95
C ILE A 179 -24.43 -19.53 14.60
N ASP A 180 -25.38 -19.31 13.69
CA ASP A 180 -26.09 -20.42 13.07
C ASP A 180 -25.19 -20.88 11.90
N LEU A 181 -24.76 -22.15 11.88
CA LEU A 181 -23.84 -22.66 10.85
C LEU A 181 -24.57 -23.22 9.63
N ASP A 182 -25.81 -23.66 9.81
CA ASP A 182 -26.61 -24.25 8.75
C ASP A 182 -26.84 -23.22 7.63
N GLY A 183 -26.43 -23.57 6.41
CA GLY A 183 -26.55 -22.71 5.23
C GLY A 183 -25.77 -21.39 5.31
N ILE A 184 -24.74 -21.28 6.17
CA ILE A 184 -23.95 -20.04 6.32
C ILE A 184 -23.28 -19.58 5.02
N GLU A 185 -22.85 -20.53 4.19
CA GLU A 185 -22.25 -20.25 2.87
C GLU A 185 -23.21 -19.55 1.89
N ARG A 186 -24.52 -19.61 2.11
CA ARG A 186 -25.55 -18.98 1.26
C ARG A 186 -25.94 -17.57 1.73
N ARG A 187 -25.38 -17.11 2.85
CA ARG A 187 -25.71 -15.83 3.50
C ARG A 187 -24.69 -14.72 3.20
N VAL A 188 -23.90 -14.90 2.15
CA VAL A 188 -22.94 -13.91 1.66
C VAL A 188 -23.70 -12.79 0.94
N LEU A 189 -23.44 -11.54 1.32
CA LEU A 189 -24.01 -10.35 0.73
C LEU A 189 -22.88 -9.40 0.32
N ALA A 190 -22.93 -8.91 -0.91
CA ALA A 190 -22.01 -7.90 -1.42
C ALA A 190 -22.36 -6.53 -0.86
N PHE A 191 -21.34 -5.75 -0.49
CA PHE A 191 -21.54 -4.33 -0.24
C PHE A 191 -21.95 -3.65 -1.56
N PRO A 192 -22.92 -2.73 -1.53
CA PRO A 192 -23.38 -1.98 -2.70
C PRO A 192 -22.39 -0.83 -3.02
N VAL A 193 -21.15 -1.22 -3.32
CA VAL A 193 -20.07 -0.37 -3.80
C VAL A 193 -19.55 -0.95 -5.13
N PRO A 194 -18.89 -0.14 -5.98
CA PRO A 194 -18.28 -0.64 -7.21
C PRO A 194 -17.28 -1.76 -6.94
N ASP A 195 -16.97 -2.52 -7.99
CA ASP A 195 -15.86 -3.47 -7.93
C ASP A 195 -14.54 -2.66 -7.97
N GLY A 196 -13.51 -3.13 -7.27
CA GLY A 196 -12.37 -2.30 -6.94
C GLY A 196 -11.15 -3.08 -6.45
N ARG A 197 -10.08 -2.34 -6.13
CA ARG A 197 -8.96 -2.86 -5.34
C ARG A 197 -9.14 -2.37 -3.90
N TYR A 198 -9.27 -3.30 -2.98
CA TYR A 198 -9.53 -3.07 -1.56
C TYR A 198 -8.44 -3.73 -0.70
N GLY A 199 -8.06 -3.14 0.44
CA GLY A 199 -6.96 -3.68 1.27
C GLY A 199 -7.42 -4.32 2.57
N ARG A 200 -8.31 -3.64 3.29
CA ARG A 200 -8.78 -4.07 4.61
C ARG A 200 -10.23 -3.63 4.81
N ILE A 201 -10.98 -4.39 5.60
CA ILE A 201 -12.33 -4.02 6.07
C ILE A 201 -12.41 -4.21 7.59
N ILE A 202 -13.07 -3.30 8.31
CA ILE A 202 -13.39 -3.39 9.76
C ILE A 202 -14.77 -2.79 10.04
N GLY A 203 -15.59 -3.52 10.81
CA GLY A 203 -16.87 -3.03 11.32
C GLY A 203 -16.72 -2.13 12.55
N VAL A 204 -17.48 -1.03 12.59
CA VAL A 204 -17.61 -0.11 13.73
C VAL A 204 -19.09 0.17 14.00
N LYS A 205 -19.45 0.90 15.08
CA LYS A 205 -20.87 1.17 15.39
C LYS A 205 -21.55 1.82 14.17
N ASN A 206 -22.55 1.14 13.60
CA ASN A 206 -23.35 1.56 12.44
C ASN A 206 -22.61 1.80 11.11
N LYS A 207 -21.30 1.50 11.00
CA LYS A 207 -20.55 1.65 9.75
C LYS A 207 -19.60 0.47 9.52
N ALA A 208 -19.28 0.19 8.26
CA ALA A 208 -18.14 -0.66 7.91
C ALA A 208 -17.09 0.19 7.17
N LEU A 209 -15.85 0.13 7.63
CA LEU A 209 -14.74 0.91 7.11
C LEU A 209 -13.89 0.03 6.21
N PHE A 210 -13.41 0.55 5.09
CA PHE A 210 -12.54 -0.20 4.18
C PHE A 210 -11.61 0.72 3.39
N THR A 211 -10.43 0.22 3.02
CA THR A 211 -9.50 0.94 2.12
C THR A 211 -9.75 0.54 0.68
N GLU A 212 -9.79 1.53 -0.20
CA GLU A 212 -9.97 1.43 -1.65
C GLU A 212 -8.76 2.03 -2.35
N PHE A 213 -8.24 1.40 -3.39
CA PHE A 213 -7.03 1.80 -4.11
C PHE A 213 -7.34 1.98 -5.60
N SER A 214 -6.83 3.07 -6.16
CA SER A 214 -6.90 3.33 -7.60
C SER A 214 -5.94 2.41 -8.36
N ILE A 215 -6.25 2.18 -9.64
CA ILE A 215 -5.32 1.59 -10.59
C ILE A 215 -4.62 2.74 -11.30
N TYR A 216 -3.30 2.67 -11.39
CA TYR A 216 -2.45 3.60 -12.11
C TYR A 216 -1.53 2.84 -13.06
N GLY A 217 -1.00 3.52 -14.08
CA GLY A 217 -0.03 2.95 -15.00
C GLY A 217 1.33 2.79 -14.32
N GLN A 218 1.99 1.64 -14.53
CA GLN A 218 3.30 1.34 -13.93
C GLN A 218 4.48 2.02 -14.64
N LEU A 219 4.27 2.64 -15.80
CA LEU A 219 5.34 3.28 -16.58
C LEU A 219 5.68 4.69 -16.08
N ASP A 220 4.80 5.29 -15.27
CA ASP A 220 4.95 6.67 -14.80
C ASP A 220 5.61 6.79 -13.43
N THR A 221 5.85 5.67 -12.76
CA THR A 221 6.54 5.68 -11.48
C THR A 221 8.04 5.57 -11.73
N ASP A 222 8.80 6.56 -11.28
CA ASP A 222 10.26 6.44 -11.08
C ASP A 222 10.57 5.47 -9.91
N GLU A 223 9.60 4.64 -9.50
CA GLU A 223 9.69 3.65 -8.43
C GLU A 223 10.79 2.65 -8.78
N GLU A 224 11.97 2.87 -8.22
CA GLU A 224 12.97 1.83 -8.13
C GLU A 224 12.42 0.74 -7.20
N TRP A 225 12.78 -0.52 -7.46
CA TRP A 225 12.32 -1.65 -6.64
C TRP A 225 12.75 -1.56 -5.15
N ASP A 226 13.60 -0.58 -4.80
CA ASP A 226 14.11 -0.27 -3.45
C ASP A 226 13.57 1.06 -2.87
N ASP A 227 12.61 1.72 -3.54
CA ASP A 227 12.02 2.94 -3.02
C ASP A 227 11.06 2.62 -1.86
N GLU A 228 11.43 3.06 -0.66
CA GLU A 228 10.63 2.88 0.57
C GLU A 228 9.38 3.79 0.61
N GLU A 229 9.25 4.72 -0.34
CA GLU A 229 8.12 5.64 -0.45
C GLU A 229 7.03 5.05 -1.36
N ASP A 230 6.39 3.98 -0.91
CA ASP A 230 5.11 3.56 -1.49
C ASP A 230 4.11 4.71 -1.28
N GLU A 231 3.90 5.55 -2.30
CA GLU A 231 2.77 6.47 -2.35
C GLU A 231 1.49 5.65 -2.52
N GLU A 232 1.07 4.95 -1.47
CA GLU A 232 -0.19 4.22 -1.46
C GLU A 232 -1.34 5.23 -1.60
N HIS A 233 -1.80 5.44 -2.83
CA HIS A 233 -2.97 6.25 -3.20
C HIS A 233 -4.29 5.57 -2.79
N GLY A 234 -4.37 5.12 -1.54
CA GLY A 234 -5.57 4.55 -0.97
C GLY A 234 -6.52 5.62 -0.44
N THR A 235 -7.80 5.32 -0.40
CA THR A 235 -8.83 6.12 0.27
C THR A 235 -9.52 5.26 1.32
N LEU A 236 -9.61 5.76 2.55
CA LEU A 236 -10.42 5.16 3.60
C LEU A 236 -11.88 5.55 3.40
N ARG A 237 -12.71 4.56 3.17
CA ARG A 237 -14.15 4.68 2.90
C ARG A 237 -14.94 4.15 4.08
N ALA A 238 -16.17 4.62 4.22
CA ALA A 238 -17.11 4.11 5.20
C ALA A 238 -18.48 3.85 4.54
N TRP A 239 -18.99 2.63 4.66
CA TRP A 239 -20.38 2.32 4.39
C TRP A 239 -21.23 2.61 5.63
N ASN A 240 -22.19 3.52 5.51
CA ASN A 240 -23.13 3.85 6.57
C ASN A 240 -24.43 3.03 6.41
N PHE A 241 -24.70 2.14 7.37
CA PHE A 241 -25.88 1.28 7.33
C PHE A 241 -27.19 2.01 7.62
N LYS A 242 -27.15 3.20 8.25
CA LYS A 242 -28.35 4.02 8.47
C LYS A 242 -28.72 4.83 7.24
N GLU A 243 -27.72 5.37 6.54
CA GLU A 243 -27.91 6.24 5.37
C GLU A 243 -27.88 5.48 4.03
N TYR A 244 -27.54 4.19 4.05
CA TYR A 244 -27.42 3.34 2.86
C TYR A 244 -26.50 3.93 1.77
N ARG A 245 -25.38 4.51 2.18
CA ARG A 245 -24.39 5.10 1.26
C ARG A 245 -22.95 4.92 1.74
N SER A 246 -22.03 5.01 0.79
CA SER A 246 -20.59 5.04 1.05
C SER A 246 -20.06 6.48 1.01
N GLU A 247 -19.24 6.86 1.99
CA GLU A 247 -18.54 8.14 2.05
C GLU A 247 -17.01 7.97 2.07
N SER A 248 -16.26 8.96 1.59
CA SER A 248 -14.81 9.05 1.79
C SER A 248 -14.52 9.74 3.12
N LEU A 249 -13.67 9.12 3.95
CA LEU A 249 -13.21 9.67 5.23
C LEU A 249 -11.83 10.33 5.12
N VAL A 250 -10.88 9.67 4.44
CA VAL A 250 -9.48 10.09 4.36
C VAL A 250 -8.87 9.65 3.03
N ASP A 251 -8.25 10.58 2.31
CA ASP A 251 -7.44 10.28 1.13
C ASP A 251 -5.96 10.05 1.48
N GLY A 252 -5.25 9.30 0.66
CA GLY A 252 -3.87 8.86 0.93
C GLY A 252 -3.76 7.91 2.12
N CYS A 253 -4.81 7.12 2.39
CA CYS A 253 -4.83 6.12 3.45
C CYS A 253 -4.50 4.74 2.89
N GLY A 254 -3.26 4.31 3.08
CA GLY A 254 -2.79 3.00 2.66
C GLY A 254 -3.16 1.86 3.62
N TRP A 255 -3.24 2.14 4.92
CA TRP A 255 -3.57 1.14 5.94
C TRP A 255 -4.31 1.77 7.12
N PHE A 256 -5.16 0.99 7.79
CA PHE A 256 -5.81 1.42 9.02
C PHE A 256 -6.07 0.27 9.98
N ASP A 257 -6.28 0.58 11.25
CA ASP A 257 -6.78 -0.36 12.25
C ASP A 257 -7.67 0.32 13.29
N VAL A 258 -8.52 -0.45 13.93
CA VAL A 258 -9.49 0.05 14.91
C VAL A 258 -9.16 -0.48 16.29
N SER A 259 -9.20 0.41 17.28
CA SER A 259 -9.08 0.05 18.68
C SER A 259 -10.09 -1.04 19.08
N ARG A 260 -9.71 -1.92 20.01
CA ARG A 260 -10.53 -3.05 20.45
C ARG A 260 -11.95 -2.69 20.93
N ASN A 261 -12.14 -1.45 21.40
CA ASN A 261 -13.45 -0.96 21.84
C ASN A 261 -14.27 -0.30 20.72
N GLY A 262 -13.75 -0.26 19.49
CA GLY A 262 -14.41 0.31 18.31
C GLY A 262 -14.50 1.84 18.28
N LYS A 263 -13.89 2.56 19.24
CA LYS A 263 -14.09 4.02 19.39
C LYS A 263 -13.06 4.85 18.64
N LYS A 264 -11.83 4.36 18.55
CA LYS A 264 -10.71 5.03 17.87
C LYS A 264 -10.23 4.21 16.69
N LEU A 265 -9.78 4.91 15.67
CA LEU A 265 -9.13 4.36 14.49
C LEU A 265 -7.74 5.01 14.34
N VAL A 266 -6.74 4.21 13.99
CA VAL A 266 -5.44 4.69 13.52
C VAL A 266 -5.33 4.41 12.03
N TYR A 267 -4.79 5.35 11.25
CA TYR A 267 -4.48 5.14 9.84
C TYR A 267 -3.07 5.60 9.50
N ARG A 268 -2.53 5.04 8.42
CA ARG A 268 -1.25 5.37 7.81
C ARG A 268 -1.47 6.20 6.54
N ASN A 269 -0.77 7.32 6.44
CA ASN A 269 -0.67 8.15 5.24
C ASN A 269 0.82 8.44 5.00
N GLY A 270 1.37 7.84 3.93
CA GLY A 270 2.81 7.67 3.75
C GLY A 270 3.46 7.03 4.99
N MET A 271 4.57 7.61 5.47
CA MET A 271 5.25 7.15 6.69
C MET A 271 4.61 7.65 8.00
N ARG A 272 3.49 8.39 7.95
CA ARG A 272 2.89 9.03 9.13
C ARG A 272 1.66 8.27 9.62
N LEU A 273 1.50 8.24 10.94
CA LEU A 273 0.32 7.66 11.60
C LEU A 273 -0.56 8.75 12.22
N ARG A 274 -1.88 8.60 12.10
CA ARG A 274 -2.85 9.52 12.70
C ARG A 274 -3.99 8.77 13.37
N VAL A 275 -4.44 9.26 14.52
CA VAL A 275 -5.58 8.73 15.27
C VAL A 275 -6.81 9.63 15.11
N ILE A 276 -7.97 9.04 14.84
CA ILE A 276 -9.27 9.72 14.74
C ILE A 276 -10.35 8.95 15.52
N ASP A 277 -11.52 9.56 15.68
CA ASP A 277 -12.72 8.83 16.11
C ASP A 277 -13.15 7.88 14.98
N ALA A 278 -13.47 6.64 15.35
CA ALA A 278 -13.71 5.59 14.37
C ALA A 278 -14.99 5.88 13.56
N GLY A 279 -14.87 5.90 12.23
CA GLY A 279 -15.97 6.21 11.32
C GLY A 279 -16.24 7.70 11.13
N GLU A 280 -15.42 8.58 11.71
CA GLU A 280 -15.52 10.04 11.56
C GLU A 280 -14.37 10.58 10.70
N LYS A 281 -14.55 11.79 10.15
CA LYS A 281 -13.49 12.48 9.42
C LYS A 281 -12.44 13.06 10.39
N PRO A 282 -11.17 13.15 9.99
CA PRO A 282 -10.16 13.82 10.80
C PRO A 282 -10.49 15.30 11.00
N SER A 283 -10.17 15.83 12.18
CA SER A 283 -10.25 17.28 12.41
C SER A 283 -9.16 18.01 11.61
N SER A 284 -9.29 19.34 11.46
CA SER A 284 -8.27 20.18 10.84
C SER A 284 -6.98 20.36 11.68
N SER A 285 -6.90 19.73 12.86
CA SER A 285 -5.73 19.86 13.73
C SER A 285 -4.52 19.10 13.17
N SER A 286 -3.43 19.84 12.92
CA SER A 286 -2.14 19.32 12.46
C SER A 286 -1.18 18.94 13.59
N GLY A 287 -1.59 19.09 14.85
CA GLY A 287 -0.74 18.82 16.01
C GLY A 287 -0.64 17.34 16.40
N HIS A 288 -0.07 17.11 17.58
CA HIS A 288 0.10 15.79 18.20
C HIS A 288 -0.67 15.66 19.54
N PRO A 289 -2.01 15.84 19.56
CA PRO A 289 -2.80 15.83 20.79
C PRO A 289 -2.91 14.41 21.38
N ARG A 290 -3.30 14.33 22.66
CA ARG A 290 -3.46 13.04 23.34
C ARG A 290 -4.69 12.22 22.92
N LYS A 291 -5.70 12.84 22.28
CA LYS A 291 -7.00 12.20 21.97
C LYS A 291 -7.11 11.76 20.51
N THR A 292 -6.89 12.69 19.58
CA THR A 292 -6.94 12.50 18.12
C THR A 292 -5.93 13.43 17.49
N GLY A 293 -5.32 13.04 16.37
CA GLY A 293 -4.29 13.79 15.66
C GLY A 293 -3.08 12.94 15.29
N TRP A 294 -2.01 13.59 14.84
CA TRP A 294 -0.82 12.91 14.36
C TRP A 294 -0.01 12.29 15.51
N ILE A 295 0.57 11.12 15.26
CA ILE A 295 1.47 10.46 16.20
C ILE A 295 2.89 10.92 15.89
N ASP A 296 3.51 11.62 16.84
CA ASP A 296 4.94 11.95 16.77
C ASP A 296 5.77 10.73 17.19
N LEU A 297 6.20 9.98 16.17
CA LEU A 297 7.10 8.83 16.30
C LEU A 297 8.55 9.24 16.61
N GLY A 298 8.94 10.51 16.38
CA GLY A 298 10.29 11.00 16.67
C GLY A 298 10.64 10.99 18.16
N ARG A 299 9.62 10.94 19.03
CA ARG A 299 9.75 10.75 20.48
C ARG A 299 10.06 9.32 20.89
N VAL A 300 9.78 8.33 20.02
CA VAL A 300 10.13 6.93 20.27
C VAL A 300 11.63 6.79 20.07
N LYS A 301 12.32 6.29 21.09
CA LYS A 301 13.75 5.97 21.03
C LYS A 301 13.89 4.49 21.31
N VAL A 302 14.51 3.78 20.36
CA VAL A 302 14.84 2.37 20.49
C VAL A 302 16.31 2.29 20.89
N ALA A 303 16.61 1.52 21.94
CA ALA A 303 17.99 1.18 22.28
C ALA A 303 18.43 0.05 21.36
N ILE A 304 19.52 0.28 20.63
CA ILE A 304 20.04 -0.63 19.62
C ILE A 304 21.40 -1.15 20.11
N ASP A 305 21.60 -2.45 20.04
CA ASP A 305 22.90 -3.11 20.27
C ASP A 305 23.27 -3.90 19.01
N PRO A 306 24.00 -3.28 18.07
CA PRO A 306 24.26 -3.87 16.76
C PRO A 306 24.89 -5.27 16.85
N GLN A 307 25.77 -5.51 17.81
CA GLN A 307 26.45 -6.80 17.91
C GLN A 307 25.46 -7.92 18.28
N SER A 308 24.63 -7.69 19.30
CA SER A 308 23.60 -8.65 19.72
C SER A 308 22.53 -8.84 18.64
N GLU A 309 22.14 -7.77 17.96
CA GLU A 309 21.16 -7.81 16.86
C GLU A 309 21.71 -8.58 15.66
N TRP A 310 22.94 -8.33 15.22
CA TRP A 310 23.59 -9.08 14.13
C TRP A 310 23.73 -10.57 14.45
N GLU A 311 24.02 -10.93 15.69
CA GLU A 311 23.99 -12.34 16.11
C GLU A 311 22.60 -12.97 15.99
N GLN A 312 21.54 -12.23 16.30
CA GLN A 312 20.16 -12.72 16.14
C GLN A 312 19.78 -12.80 14.65
N MET A 313 20.07 -11.75 13.88
CA MET A 313 19.76 -11.65 12.45
C MET A 313 20.46 -12.75 11.65
N PHE A 314 21.74 -13.03 11.94
CA PHE A 314 22.46 -14.11 11.28
C PHE A 314 21.79 -15.47 11.54
N ARG A 315 21.47 -15.76 12.81
CA ARG A 315 20.81 -17.03 13.19
C ARG A 315 19.44 -17.14 12.54
N GLU A 316 18.70 -16.03 12.45
CA GLU A 316 17.40 -15.98 11.81
C GLU A 316 17.50 -16.23 10.31
N ALA A 317 18.39 -15.54 9.61
CA ALA A 317 18.58 -15.74 8.18
C ALA A 317 19.10 -17.15 7.85
N TRP A 318 20.04 -17.69 8.62
CA TRP A 318 20.47 -19.08 8.51
C TRP A 318 19.30 -20.05 8.69
N ARG A 319 18.44 -19.80 9.69
CA ARG A 319 17.25 -20.62 9.96
C ARG A 319 16.21 -20.51 8.85
N LEU A 320 15.95 -19.30 8.34
CA LEU A 320 15.00 -19.07 7.25
C LEU A 320 15.44 -19.82 6.00
N GLN A 321 16.73 -19.81 5.66
CA GLN A 321 17.23 -20.61 4.56
C GLN A 321 17.04 -22.10 4.82
N ARG A 322 17.40 -22.62 5.99
CA ARG A 322 17.16 -24.02 6.33
C ARG A 322 15.69 -24.44 6.18
N ASP A 323 14.77 -23.61 6.65
CA ASP A 323 13.35 -23.97 6.77
C ASP A 323 12.56 -23.73 5.47
N GLN A 324 13.06 -22.86 4.59
CA GLN A 324 12.35 -22.43 3.37
C GLN A 324 13.12 -22.72 2.07
N PHE A 325 14.29 -23.35 2.16
CA PHE A 325 15.00 -23.80 0.95
C PHE A 325 14.14 -24.80 0.18
N TRP A 326 14.19 -24.72 -1.15
CA TRP A 326 13.31 -25.47 -2.03
C TRP A 326 13.55 -26.99 -2.01
N THR A 327 14.74 -27.44 -1.58
CA THR A 327 15.00 -28.85 -1.24
C THR A 327 15.34 -29.02 0.24
N GLU A 328 14.80 -30.06 0.85
CA GLU A 328 15.03 -30.37 2.27
C GLU A 328 16.51 -30.71 2.57
N ASP A 329 17.23 -31.26 1.59
CA ASP A 329 18.66 -31.61 1.71
C ASP A 329 19.61 -30.44 1.43
N MET A 330 19.08 -29.24 1.15
CA MET A 330 19.85 -28.03 0.87
C MET A 330 20.88 -28.19 -0.25
N SER A 331 20.55 -28.97 -1.29
CA SER A 331 21.47 -29.35 -2.38
C SER A 331 22.75 -30.04 -1.89
N GLU A 332 22.63 -30.91 -0.88
CA GLU A 332 23.73 -31.66 -0.25
C GLU A 332 24.74 -30.79 0.53
N VAL A 333 24.43 -29.51 0.75
CA VAL A 333 25.25 -28.61 1.57
C VAL A 333 25.03 -28.91 3.05
N ASP A 334 26.10 -29.16 3.80
CA ASP A 334 26.03 -29.27 5.26
C ASP A 334 25.82 -27.89 5.88
N TRP A 335 24.55 -27.50 5.96
CA TRP A 335 24.17 -26.17 6.42
C TRP A 335 24.49 -25.94 7.89
N SER A 336 24.53 -26.99 8.70
CA SER A 336 24.97 -26.89 10.10
C SER A 336 26.46 -26.55 10.18
N HIS A 337 27.28 -27.18 9.32
CA HIS A 337 28.68 -26.83 9.21
C HIS A 337 28.90 -25.37 8.74
N VAL A 338 28.09 -24.89 7.79
CA VAL A 338 28.14 -23.49 7.33
C VAL A 338 27.87 -22.53 8.50
N HIS A 339 26.84 -22.79 9.33
CA HIS A 339 26.61 -21.99 10.53
C HIS A 339 27.84 -21.93 11.42
N ASP A 340 28.39 -23.09 11.79
CA ASP A 340 29.51 -23.18 12.74
C ASP A 340 30.80 -22.53 12.22
N ARG A 341 30.96 -22.48 10.90
CA ARG A 341 32.06 -21.81 10.22
C ARG A 341 31.95 -20.29 10.26
N TYR A 342 30.76 -19.76 9.95
CA TYR A 342 30.56 -18.31 9.73
C TYR A 342 30.10 -17.56 10.98
N PHE A 343 29.29 -18.18 11.84
CA PHE A 343 28.74 -17.55 13.05
C PHE A 343 29.82 -16.91 13.96
N PRO A 344 30.99 -17.54 14.22
CA PRO A 344 32.03 -16.93 15.05
C PRO A 344 32.64 -15.65 14.47
N LEU A 345 32.49 -15.39 13.16
CA LEU A 345 33.02 -14.20 12.50
C LEU A 345 32.22 -12.94 12.84
N ILE A 346 30.97 -13.07 13.31
CA ILE A 346 30.13 -11.94 13.72
C ILE A 346 30.84 -11.08 14.78
N GLY A 347 31.59 -11.70 15.69
CA GLY A 347 32.37 -10.98 16.71
C GLY A 347 33.51 -10.13 16.17
N ARG A 348 33.79 -10.17 14.85
CA ARG A 348 34.80 -9.34 14.17
C ARG A 348 34.19 -8.22 13.33
N VAL A 349 32.87 -8.25 13.13
CA VAL A 349 32.14 -7.28 12.33
C VAL A 349 31.87 -6.03 13.17
N SER A 350 32.05 -4.85 12.56
CA SER A 350 31.90 -3.56 13.21
C SER A 350 30.92 -2.62 12.50
N THR A 351 30.50 -2.97 11.27
CA THR A 351 29.58 -2.17 10.46
C THR A 351 28.52 -3.03 9.79
N ARG A 352 27.38 -2.41 9.44
CA ARG A 352 26.29 -3.06 8.69
C ARG A 352 26.74 -3.65 7.35
N SER A 353 27.70 -3.00 6.68
CA SER A 353 28.27 -3.48 5.42
C SER A 353 29.14 -4.72 5.60
N GLU A 354 30.02 -4.74 6.61
CA GLU A 354 30.79 -5.94 6.96
C GLU A 354 29.87 -7.10 7.39
N PHE A 355 28.74 -6.80 8.04
CA PHE A 355 27.71 -7.79 8.35
C PHE A 355 27.07 -8.35 7.09
N SER A 356 26.72 -7.49 6.13
CA SER A 356 26.17 -7.92 4.83
C SER A 356 27.15 -8.79 4.06
N ASP A 357 28.43 -8.42 4.01
CA ASP A 357 29.46 -9.26 3.37
C ASP A 357 29.49 -10.67 3.97
N LEU A 358 29.45 -10.76 5.31
CA LEU A 358 29.38 -12.05 6.01
C LEU A 358 28.12 -12.84 5.64
N MET A 359 26.98 -12.15 5.53
CA MET A 359 25.70 -12.75 5.13
C MET A 359 25.73 -13.27 3.70
N TRP A 360 26.29 -12.50 2.76
CA TRP A 360 26.47 -12.91 1.36
C TRP A 360 27.38 -14.11 1.23
N GLU A 361 28.50 -14.15 1.96
CA GLU A 361 29.40 -15.31 1.97
C GLU A 361 28.73 -16.56 2.51
N MET A 362 27.97 -16.45 3.62
CA MET A 362 27.21 -17.58 4.17
C MET A 362 26.14 -18.07 3.18
N GLN A 363 25.36 -17.18 2.59
CA GLN A 363 24.31 -17.55 1.62
C GLN A 363 24.90 -18.10 0.32
N GLY A 364 26.08 -17.64 -0.09
CA GLY A 364 26.78 -18.09 -1.30
C GLY A 364 27.18 -19.56 -1.27
N GLU A 365 27.38 -20.16 -0.09
CA GLU A 365 27.66 -21.60 0.06
C GLU A 365 26.55 -22.49 -0.50
N LEU A 366 25.32 -21.97 -0.63
CA LEU A 366 24.19 -22.70 -1.23
C LEU A 366 24.35 -22.89 -2.75
N GLY A 367 25.20 -22.10 -3.41
CA GLY A 367 25.44 -22.21 -4.86
C GLY A 367 24.20 -22.00 -5.74
N THR A 368 23.15 -21.36 -5.21
CA THR A 368 21.90 -21.09 -5.92
C THR A 368 21.73 -19.61 -6.23
N SER A 369 20.95 -19.30 -7.25
CA SER A 369 20.40 -17.95 -7.42
C SER A 369 19.29 -17.69 -6.39
N HIS A 370 18.90 -16.42 -6.23
CA HIS A 370 17.80 -16.00 -5.34
C HIS A 370 18.02 -16.23 -3.83
N ALA A 371 19.26 -16.50 -3.41
CA ALA A 371 19.68 -16.43 -2.01
C ALA A 371 20.31 -15.06 -1.73
N TYR A 372 19.45 -14.05 -1.57
CA TYR A 372 19.85 -12.64 -1.51
C TYR A 372 19.82 -12.07 -0.09
N GLU A 373 20.58 -11.00 0.11
CA GLU A 373 20.43 -10.10 1.24
C GLU A 373 20.05 -8.71 0.71
N PHE A 374 19.02 -8.09 1.28
CA PHE A 374 18.50 -6.80 0.80
C PHE A 374 18.15 -5.89 1.97
N GLY A 375 18.27 -4.58 1.73
CA GLY A 375 17.84 -3.52 2.63
C GLY A 375 18.52 -3.51 4.00
N GLY A 376 17.85 -2.87 4.95
CA GLY A 376 18.30 -2.73 6.34
C GLY A 376 19.15 -1.49 6.60
N ASP A 377 19.65 -1.39 7.83
CA ASP A 377 20.12 -0.12 8.40
C ASP A 377 21.53 0.30 7.96
N TYR A 378 21.72 0.47 6.65
CA TYR A 378 22.93 1.07 6.11
C TYR A 378 23.00 2.55 6.46
N ARG A 379 24.22 3.05 6.68
CA ARG A 379 24.41 4.47 6.93
C ARG A 379 24.04 5.24 5.65
N PRO A 380 23.09 6.19 5.70
CA PRO A 380 22.72 6.97 4.54
C PRO A 380 23.95 7.68 3.97
N GLN A 381 24.16 7.54 2.66
CA GLN A 381 25.17 8.29 1.94
C GLN A 381 24.53 9.52 1.29
N PRO A 382 25.28 10.62 1.06
CA PRO A 382 24.77 11.72 0.27
C PRO A 382 24.37 11.21 -1.11
N ARG A 383 23.10 11.39 -1.49
CA ARG A 383 22.63 11.12 -2.85
C ARG A 383 22.98 12.32 -3.71
N TYR A 384 23.72 12.09 -4.79
CA TYR A 384 24.01 13.10 -5.81
C TYR A 384 23.28 12.68 -7.08
N THR A 385 22.29 13.46 -7.52
CA THR A 385 21.52 13.12 -8.72
C THR A 385 22.29 13.55 -9.96
N GLN A 386 22.50 12.67 -10.92
CA GLN A 386 23.26 13.00 -12.13
C GLN A 386 22.31 13.48 -13.24
N GLY A 387 22.52 14.70 -13.73
CA GLY A 387 21.84 15.18 -14.93
C GLY A 387 22.52 14.66 -16.20
N TYR A 388 21.72 14.31 -17.21
CA TYR A 388 22.18 13.89 -18.53
C TYR A 388 21.47 14.67 -19.63
N LEU A 389 22.19 14.98 -20.71
CA LEU A 389 21.61 15.65 -21.90
C LEU A 389 21.13 14.66 -22.97
N GLY A 390 21.25 13.36 -22.72
CA GLY A 390 20.86 12.31 -23.68
C GLY A 390 21.63 12.38 -25.00
N ALA A 391 22.91 12.77 -25.01
CA ALA A 391 23.72 12.83 -26.21
C ALA A 391 25.17 12.43 -25.92
N ALA A 392 25.88 11.94 -26.94
CA ALA A 392 27.31 11.74 -26.86
C ALA A 392 28.04 13.10 -26.77
N LEU A 393 29.02 13.23 -25.88
CA LEU A 393 29.80 14.46 -25.69
C LEU A 393 31.29 14.12 -25.75
N THR A 394 32.02 14.75 -26.67
CA THR A 394 33.47 14.52 -26.84
C THR A 394 34.23 15.82 -26.77
N TRP A 395 35.29 15.90 -25.96
CA TRP A 395 36.14 17.08 -25.90
C TRP A 395 36.79 17.38 -27.26
N ASP A 396 36.66 18.62 -27.70
CA ASP A 396 37.28 19.15 -28.91
C ASP A 396 38.22 20.30 -28.54
N ALA A 397 39.52 20.03 -28.62
CA ALA A 397 40.55 20.98 -28.24
C ALA A 397 40.63 22.19 -29.17
N ASP A 398 40.29 22.03 -30.46
CA ASP A 398 40.34 23.11 -31.44
C ASP A 398 39.16 24.07 -31.27
N ALA A 399 38.00 23.54 -30.91
CA ALA A 399 36.81 24.33 -30.60
C ALA A 399 36.79 24.88 -29.16
N GLY A 400 37.63 24.33 -28.27
CA GLY A 400 37.66 24.70 -26.85
C GLY A 400 36.39 24.35 -26.09
N GLY A 401 35.74 23.23 -26.44
CA GLY A 401 34.47 22.80 -25.85
C GLY A 401 34.13 21.34 -26.13
N TYR A 402 32.95 20.89 -25.72
CA TYR A 402 32.50 19.51 -25.95
C TYR A 402 31.59 19.42 -27.18
N ARG A 403 32.04 18.73 -28.21
CA ARG A 403 31.25 18.46 -29.41
C ARG A 403 30.13 17.47 -29.09
N ILE A 404 28.92 17.86 -29.47
CA ILE A 404 27.72 17.04 -29.35
C ILE A 404 27.70 16.05 -30.51
N GLY A 405 27.61 14.76 -30.20
CA GLY A 405 27.44 13.69 -31.17
C GLY A 405 25.96 13.39 -31.42
N ASP A 406 25.67 12.11 -31.60
CA ASP A 406 24.30 11.65 -31.80
C ASP A 406 23.46 11.80 -30.52
N PHE A 407 22.18 12.09 -30.72
CA PHE A 407 21.18 12.15 -29.67
C PHE A 407 20.63 10.75 -29.42
N ILE A 408 20.29 10.45 -28.17
CA ILE A 408 19.41 9.33 -27.83
C ILE A 408 18.01 9.74 -28.29
N MET A 409 17.46 9.00 -29.24
CA MET A 409 16.14 9.26 -29.80
C MET A 409 15.18 8.17 -29.32
N GLY A 410 14.20 8.56 -28.50
CA GLY A 410 13.06 7.73 -28.14
C GLY A 410 11.85 8.01 -29.03
N ASP A 411 10.67 7.69 -28.50
CA ASP A 411 9.41 8.04 -29.15
C ASP A 411 9.14 9.55 -29.04
N PRO A 412 8.76 10.24 -30.13
CA PRO A 412 8.65 11.70 -30.14
C PRO A 412 7.48 12.26 -29.32
N TRP A 413 6.54 11.42 -28.90
CA TRP A 413 5.43 11.81 -28.01
C TRP A 413 5.73 11.53 -26.52
N ASP A 414 6.86 10.91 -26.21
CA ASP A 414 7.31 10.67 -24.83
C ASP A 414 8.66 11.32 -24.57
N MET A 415 8.59 12.55 -24.04
CA MET A 415 9.76 13.39 -23.80
C MET A 415 10.71 12.82 -22.73
N ARG A 416 10.23 11.94 -21.85
CA ARG A 416 11.08 11.34 -20.80
C ARG A 416 12.05 10.31 -21.36
N HIS A 417 11.72 9.72 -22.51
CA HIS A 417 12.49 8.63 -23.12
C HIS A 417 13.35 9.10 -24.31
N SER A 418 13.48 10.41 -24.52
CA SER A 418 14.29 11.00 -25.59
C SER A 418 15.25 12.06 -25.06
N SER A 419 16.22 12.46 -25.87
CA SER A 419 17.15 13.53 -25.51
C SER A 419 16.41 14.88 -25.40
N PRO A 420 16.59 15.64 -24.31
CA PRO A 420 16.06 17.01 -24.21
C PRO A 420 16.66 17.95 -25.26
N LEU A 421 17.79 17.59 -25.89
CA LEU A 421 18.37 18.38 -27.00
C LEU A 421 17.59 18.22 -28.31
N ALA A 422 16.81 17.14 -28.44
CA ALA A 422 15.96 16.88 -29.59
C ALA A 422 14.59 17.58 -29.49
N ASP A 423 14.29 18.22 -28.35
CA ASP A 423 12.98 18.81 -28.10
C ASP A 423 12.63 19.92 -29.10
N PRO A 424 11.35 20.02 -29.49
CA PRO A 424 10.89 21.07 -30.37
C PRO A 424 11.25 22.46 -29.84
N GLY A 425 12.09 23.19 -30.58
CA GLY A 425 12.48 24.57 -30.26
C GLY A 425 13.86 24.74 -29.63
N VAL A 426 14.52 23.66 -29.20
CA VAL A 426 15.87 23.69 -28.60
C VAL A 426 16.97 24.00 -29.65
N LYS A 427 16.70 23.71 -30.93
CA LYS A 427 17.53 24.10 -32.11
C LYS A 427 19.01 23.67 -32.01
N VAL A 428 19.30 22.60 -31.27
CA VAL A 428 20.63 21.98 -31.19
C VAL A 428 20.75 20.90 -32.24
N ARG A 429 21.94 20.72 -32.80
CA ARG A 429 22.22 19.66 -33.78
C ARG A 429 23.50 18.90 -33.42
N PRO A 430 23.60 17.63 -33.84
CA PRO A 430 24.88 16.94 -33.86
C PRO A 430 25.95 17.77 -34.58
N GLY A 431 27.11 17.87 -33.94
CA GLY A 431 28.25 18.67 -34.34
C GLY A 431 28.37 20.03 -33.65
N ASP A 432 27.31 20.55 -33.02
CA ASP A 432 27.40 21.78 -32.21
C ASP A 432 28.31 21.54 -30.99
N VAL A 433 28.87 22.61 -30.43
CA VAL A 433 29.88 22.51 -29.35
C VAL A 433 29.36 23.20 -28.09
N VAL A 434 29.29 22.46 -26.99
CA VAL A 434 29.00 22.99 -25.65
C VAL A 434 30.20 23.74 -25.12
N LEU A 435 30.00 25.02 -24.78
CA LEU A 435 31.02 25.91 -24.21
C LEU A 435 30.79 26.20 -22.73
N ALA A 436 29.54 26.15 -22.26
CA ALA A 436 29.22 26.34 -20.85
C ALA A 436 27.88 25.69 -20.47
N VAL A 437 27.78 25.28 -19.21
CA VAL A 437 26.54 24.83 -18.56
C VAL A 437 26.23 25.79 -17.42
N ASN A 438 25.02 26.36 -17.39
CA ASN A 438 24.60 27.37 -16.41
C ASN A 438 25.59 28.55 -16.28
N GLY A 439 26.20 28.93 -17.41
CA GLY A 439 27.19 30.01 -17.48
C GLY A 439 28.59 29.63 -17.00
N GLN A 440 28.81 28.41 -16.51
CA GLN A 440 30.15 27.92 -16.15
C GLN A 440 30.83 27.29 -17.36
N PRO A 441 32.03 27.76 -17.75
CA PRO A 441 32.71 27.25 -18.93
C PRO A 441 33.16 25.81 -18.71
N VAL A 442 33.14 25.03 -19.79
CA VAL A 442 33.70 23.68 -19.82
C VAL A 442 35.12 23.71 -20.35
N ASP A 443 35.94 22.74 -19.94
CA ASP A 443 37.29 22.55 -20.46
C ASP A 443 37.69 21.06 -20.45
N ALA A 444 38.93 20.75 -20.82
CA ALA A 444 39.43 19.38 -20.87
C ALA A 444 39.39 18.66 -19.50
N THR A 445 39.29 19.41 -18.39
CA THR A 445 39.20 18.90 -17.02
C THR A 445 37.82 19.05 -16.40
N THR A 446 37.03 20.03 -16.84
CA THR A 446 35.68 20.35 -16.37
C THR A 446 34.67 19.93 -17.43
N SER A 447 34.08 18.75 -17.27
CA SER A 447 33.13 18.20 -18.25
C SER A 447 31.71 18.74 -18.04
N PRO A 448 30.85 18.72 -19.09
CA PRO A 448 29.42 19.00 -18.91
C PRO A 448 28.77 18.12 -17.85
N LEU A 449 29.14 16.83 -17.76
CA LEU A 449 28.56 15.91 -16.77
C LEU A 449 28.89 16.32 -15.32
N GLU A 450 30.09 16.83 -15.08
CA GLU A 450 30.49 17.37 -13.77
C GLU A 450 29.61 18.57 -13.39
N LEU A 451 29.36 19.47 -14.34
CA LEU A 451 28.50 20.65 -14.13
C LEU A 451 27.00 20.29 -14.01
N LEU A 452 26.61 19.08 -14.41
CA LEU A 452 25.24 18.57 -14.35
C LEU A 452 24.96 17.73 -13.09
N VAL A 453 25.93 17.59 -12.19
CA VAL A 453 25.69 16.98 -10.88
C VAL A 453 24.67 17.83 -10.10
N ASN A 454 23.65 17.18 -9.55
CA ASN A 454 22.45 17.74 -8.91
C ASN A 454 21.58 18.61 -9.82
N GLN A 455 21.67 18.45 -11.14
CA GLN A 455 20.81 19.13 -12.12
C GLN A 455 19.79 18.17 -12.77
N ALA A 456 19.66 16.93 -12.27
CA ALA A 456 18.64 16.00 -12.78
C ALA A 456 17.23 16.55 -12.55
N GLY A 457 16.36 16.45 -13.57
CA GLY A 457 15.00 16.97 -13.54
C GLY A 457 14.90 18.51 -13.48
N GLN A 458 16.01 19.24 -13.69
CA GLN A 458 16.04 20.70 -13.69
C GLN A 458 16.36 21.23 -15.09
N ASP A 459 15.79 22.39 -15.41
CA ASP A 459 16.17 23.14 -16.62
C ASP A 459 17.59 23.69 -16.48
N VAL A 460 18.41 23.49 -17.52
CA VAL A 460 19.80 23.98 -17.57
C VAL A 460 20.02 24.86 -18.79
N LEU A 461 20.85 25.91 -18.63
CA LEU A 461 21.23 26.80 -19.71
C LEU A 461 22.51 26.32 -20.37
N LEU A 462 22.45 26.01 -21.67
CA LEU A 462 23.62 25.67 -22.46
C LEU A 462 24.10 26.86 -23.30
N THR A 463 25.40 27.15 -23.24
CA THR A 463 26.05 28.04 -24.20
C THR A 463 26.68 27.19 -25.29
N LEU A 464 26.31 27.43 -26.55
CA LEU A 464 26.72 26.61 -27.68
C LEU A 464 27.44 27.45 -28.74
N ALA A 465 28.47 26.86 -29.33
CA ALA A 465 29.00 27.31 -30.62
C ALA A 465 28.43 26.43 -31.75
N PRO A 466 28.03 27.04 -32.88
CA PRO A 466 27.54 26.27 -34.01
C PRO A 466 28.65 25.39 -34.59
N ARG A 467 28.28 24.22 -35.10
CA ARG A 467 29.19 23.36 -35.86
C ARG A 467 29.89 24.15 -36.98
N PRO A 468 31.16 23.85 -37.29
CA PRO A 468 31.83 24.41 -38.47
C PRO A 468 30.97 24.14 -39.73
N ALA A 469 30.87 25.11 -40.64
CA ALA A 469 30.23 24.87 -41.92
C ALA A 469 31.00 23.75 -42.64
N GLU A 470 30.29 22.77 -43.21
CA GLU A 470 30.93 21.83 -44.13
C GLU A 470 31.59 22.65 -45.25
N GLU A 471 32.91 22.54 -45.40
CA GLU A 471 33.58 23.03 -46.60
C GLU A 471 33.07 22.17 -47.76
N GLY A 472 32.10 22.74 -48.50
CA GLY A 472 31.51 22.12 -49.69
C GLY A 472 32.41 22.16 -50.92
#